data_AF-A0A0M4P1X8-F1
#
_entry.id   AF-A0A0M4P1X8-F1
#
_cell.length_a   1.000
_cell.length_b   1.000
_cell.length_c   1.000
_cell.angle_alpha   90.00
_cell.angle_beta   90.00
_cell.angle_gamma   90.00
#
_symmetry.space_group_name_H-M   'P 1'
#
loop_
_entity.id
_entity.type
_entity.pdbx_description
1 polymer ?
#
loop_
_entity_poly.entity_id
_entity_poly.type
_entity_poly.pdbx_seq_one_letter_code
_entity_poly.pdbx_strand_id
1 'polypeptide(L)'
;MGTAFKEEKMKNTIDSNREIWMKLISKKDDFIKIVSTLNEFYIPKVHFSKLDQGQKIRIQLVQKKVKNFEVFLKKRNDHEFIIFLKVGDQFTSWIHQDGIGEAKERFLMEGKTDHLVFKFPCIGDLYQKHCSIAQADEMKTLNGKDSA
;
A
#
# COMPACT_ATOMS: atom_id res chain seq x y z
N MET A 1 -26.78 -20.69 -42.34
CA MET A 1 -25.57 -20.97 -41.53
C MET A 1 -25.13 -19.68 -40.89
N GLY A 2 -25.53 -19.45 -39.63
CA GLY A 2 -25.17 -18.25 -38.88
C GLY A 2 -24.17 -18.61 -37.80
N THR A 3 -22.95 -18.11 -37.89
CA THR A 3 -21.98 -18.14 -36.79
C THR A 3 -22.11 -16.82 -36.04
N ALA A 4 -22.89 -16.87 -34.95
CA ALA A 4 -22.94 -15.80 -33.97
C ALA A 4 -21.57 -15.70 -33.27
N PHE A 5 -20.95 -14.52 -33.35
CA PHE A 5 -19.85 -14.14 -32.48
C PHE A 5 -20.38 -14.17 -31.03
N LYS A 6 -19.86 -15.11 -30.24
CA LYS A 6 -20.15 -15.17 -28.81
C LYS A 6 -19.46 -13.98 -28.15
N GLU A 7 -20.27 -13.09 -27.58
CA GLU A 7 -19.83 -12.12 -26.58
C GLU A 7 -19.12 -12.88 -25.45
N GLU A 8 -17.84 -12.60 -25.29
CA GLU A 8 -17.07 -13.02 -24.13
C GLU A 8 -17.56 -12.20 -22.93
N LYS A 9 -18.39 -12.83 -22.10
CA LYS A 9 -18.75 -12.28 -20.79
C LYS A 9 -17.48 -12.14 -19.95
N MET A 10 -16.93 -10.93 -19.85
CA MET A 10 -16.04 -10.55 -18.75
C MET A 10 -16.74 -10.92 -17.45
N LYS A 11 -16.23 -11.93 -16.76
CA LYS A 11 -16.59 -12.22 -15.39
C LYS A 11 -16.12 -11.05 -14.55
N ASN A 12 -17.04 -10.13 -14.24
CA ASN A 12 -16.94 -9.24 -13.09
C ASN A 12 -17.00 -10.10 -11.82
N THR A 13 -15.92 -10.84 -11.56
CA THR A 13 -15.65 -11.43 -10.26
C THR A 13 -15.19 -10.26 -9.40
N ILE A 14 -16.09 -9.72 -8.58
CA ILE A 14 -15.71 -8.82 -7.50
C ILE A 14 -14.78 -9.64 -6.60
N ASP A 15 -13.49 -9.43 -6.76
CA ASP A 15 -12.46 -10.07 -5.94
C ASP A 15 -12.78 -9.81 -4.47
N SER A 16 -13.21 -10.85 -3.75
CA SER A 16 -13.63 -10.77 -2.35
C SER A 16 -12.51 -10.30 -1.42
N ASN A 17 -11.27 -10.19 -1.92
CA ASN A 17 -10.14 -9.56 -1.22
C ASN A 17 -10.23 -8.03 -1.11
N ARG A 18 -11.11 -7.34 -1.87
CA ARG A 18 -11.19 -5.86 -1.85
C ARG A 18 -11.65 -5.28 -0.51
N GLU A 19 -12.32 -6.08 0.32
CA GLU A 19 -12.80 -5.64 1.63
C GLU A 19 -11.87 -6.02 2.78
N ILE A 20 -10.93 -6.94 2.53
CA ILE A 20 -10.09 -7.53 3.57
C ILE A 20 -8.86 -6.66 3.79
N TRP A 21 -8.64 -6.31 5.04
CA TRP A 21 -7.40 -5.68 5.47
C TRP A 21 -6.32 -6.72 5.73
N MET A 22 -5.12 -6.42 5.25
CA MET A 22 -3.94 -7.26 5.37
C MET A 22 -2.89 -6.56 6.23
N LYS A 23 -2.41 -7.20 7.29
CA LYS A 23 -1.35 -6.70 8.17
C LYS A 23 0.01 -7.09 7.62
N LEU A 24 0.94 -6.13 7.55
CA LEU A 24 2.34 -6.38 7.19
C LEU A 24 3.06 -7.11 8.32
N ILE A 25 3.47 -8.35 8.06
CA ILE A 25 4.12 -9.23 9.04
C ILE A 25 5.64 -9.32 8.85
N SER A 26 6.16 -9.01 7.67
CA SER A 26 7.58 -9.04 7.35
C SER A 26 7.98 -7.92 6.39
N LYS A 27 9.29 -7.76 6.10
CA LYS A 27 9.82 -6.72 5.18
C LYS A 27 9.43 -5.28 5.54
N LYS A 28 9.34 -4.99 6.85
CA LYS A 28 9.10 -3.64 7.38
C LYS A 28 10.12 -2.60 6.90
N ASP A 29 11.38 -2.99 6.69
CA ASP A 29 12.40 -2.10 6.15
C ASP A 29 12.12 -1.66 4.70
N ASP A 30 11.54 -2.54 3.89
CA ASP A 30 11.16 -2.19 2.51
C ASP A 30 9.96 -1.23 2.51
N PHE A 31 9.01 -1.40 3.44
CA PHE A 31 7.96 -0.40 3.66
C PHE A 31 8.54 0.97 4.06
N ILE A 32 9.53 1.00 4.97
CA ILE A 32 10.21 2.24 5.36
C ILE A 32 10.89 2.90 4.15
N LYS A 33 11.55 2.14 3.27
CA LYS A 33 12.15 2.69 2.03
C LYS A 33 11.10 3.33 1.11
N ILE A 34 9.94 2.69 0.95
CA ILE A 34 8.81 3.25 0.20
C ILE A 34 8.36 4.57 0.84
N VAL A 35 8.11 4.59 2.14
CA VAL A 35 7.69 5.82 2.85
C VAL A 35 8.75 6.92 2.77
N SER A 36 10.04 6.57 2.90
CA SER A 36 11.15 7.52 2.75
C SER A 36 11.10 8.19 1.37
N THR A 37 10.94 7.40 0.32
CA THR A 37 10.84 7.89 -1.06
C THR A 37 9.63 8.81 -1.20
N LEU A 38 8.45 8.38 -0.73
CA LEU A 38 7.23 9.21 -0.77
C LEU A 38 7.40 10.53 0.00
N ASN A 39 8.07 10.51 1.15
CA ASN A 39 8.33 11.72 1.93
C ASN A 39 9.18 12.73 1.16
N GLU A 40 10.17 12.28 0.39
CA GLU A 40 11.04 13.15 -0.41
C GLU A 40 10.29 13.88 -1.54
N PHE A 41 9.29 13.23 -2.14
CA PHE A 41 8.52 13.80 -3.25
C PHE A 41 7.30 14.60 -2.80
N TYR A 42 6.59 14.15 -1.76
CA TYR A 42 5.26 14.67 -1.42
C TYR A 42 5.21 15.53 -0.16
N ILE A 43 6.23 15.50 0.71
CA ILE A 43 6.22 16.37 1.89
C ILE A 43 6.84 17.73 1.53
N PRO A 44 6.11 18.85 1.76
CA PRO A 44 6.65 20.17 1.51
C PRO A 44 7.91 20.44 2.35
N LYS A 45 8.89 21.13 1.75
CA LYS A 45 10.12 21.57 2.44
C LYS A 45 9.87 22.79 3.32
N VAL A 46 8.97 22.65 4.29
CA VAL A 46 8.62 23.66 5.29
C VAL A 46 9.06 23.21 6.68
N HIS A 47 9.09 24.14 7.63
CA HIS A 47 9.45 23.82 9.01
C HIS A 47 8.52 22.74 9.59
N PHE A 48 9.08 21.79 10.34
CA PHE A 48 8.37 20.61 10.86
C PHE A 48 7.08 20.96 11.64
N SER A 49 7.08 22.08 12.36
CA SER A 49 5.88 22.54 13.10
C SER A 49 4.67 22.78 12.21
N LYS A 50 4.87 23.17 10.95
CA LYS A 50 3.83 23.49 9.96
C LYS A 50 3.25 22.27 9.24
N LEU A 51 3.86 21.09 9.40
CA LEU A 51 3.39 19.85 8.78
C LEU A 51 2.14 19.32 9.49
N ASP A 52 1.26 18.64 8.74
CA ASP A 52 0.14 17.94 9.36
C ASP A 52 0.63 16.71 10.16
N GLN A 53 -0.24 16.17 11.01
CA GLN A 53 0.13 15.06 11.89
C GLN A 53 0.50 13.78 11.12
N GLY A 54 -0.15 13.49 10.00
CA GLY A 54 0.17 12.33 9.17
C GLY A 54 1.55 12.44 8.55
N GLN A 55 1.89 13.61 8.02
CA GLN A 55 3.24 13.92 7.54
C GLN A 55 4.28 13.78 8.65
N LYS A 56 4.01 14.31 9.84
CA LYS A 56 4.90 14.20 11.01
C LYS A 56 5.15 12.73 11.39
N ILE A 57 4.10 11.91 11.43
CA ILE A 57 4.20 10.47 11.72
C ILE A 57 5.09 9.77 10.68
N ARG A 58 4.87 10.01 9.38
CA ARG A 58 5.67 9.40 8.31
C ARG A 58 7.13 9.81 8.35
N ILE A 59 7.42 11.08 8.67
CA ILE A 59 8.81 11.54 8.85
C ILE A 59 9.45 10.86 10.05
N GLN A 60 8.75 10.80 11.17
CA GLN A 60 9.26 10.19 12.39
C GLN A 60 9.53 8.70 12.22
N LEU A 61 8.66 7.97 11.51
CA LEU A 61 8.87 6.56 11.16
C LEU A 61 10.25 6.36 10.51
N VAL A 62 10.56 7.17 9.49
CA VAL A 62 11.81 7.08 8.71
C VAL A 62 13.02 7.57 9.52
N GLN A 63 12.95 8.79 10.07
CA GLN A 63 14.09 9.44 10.71
C GLN A 63 14.47 8.80 12.05
N LYS A 64 13.49 8.44 12.88
CA LYS A 64 13.73 7.85 14.20
C LYS A 64 13.97 6.33 14.12
N LYS A 65 13.90 5.74 12.92
CA LYS A 65 14.03 4.29 12.70
C LYS A 65 13.14 3.50 13.65
N VAL A 66 11.87 3.92 13.76
CA VAL A 66 10.94 3.33 14.72
C VAL A 66 10.74 1.86 14.36
N LYS A 67 11.09 0.96 15.28
CA LYS A 67 10.96 -0.49 15.06
C LYS A 67 9.56 -1.01 15.37
N ASN A 68 8.88 -0.38 16.32
CA ASN A 68 7.55 -0.78 16.75
C ASN A 68 6.46 0.04 16.03
N PHE A 69 6.08 -0.43 14.85
CA PHE A 69 4.97 0.12 14.08
C PHE A 69 4.18 -1.00 13.41
N GLU A 70 2.92 -0.73 13.09
CA GLU A 70 2.03 -1.64 12.39
C GLU A 70 1.55 -1.00 11.08
N VAL A 71 1.44 -1.81 10.05
CA VAL A 71 0.95 -1.39 8.74
C VAL A 71 -0.17 -2.33 8.34
N PHE A 72 -1.30 -1.74 7.96
CA PHE A 72 -2.43 -2.44 7.43
C PHE A 72 -2.72 -1.91 6.03
N LEU A 73 -2.98 -2.82 5.09
CA LEU A 73 -3.16 -2.55 3.68
C LEU A 73 -4.51 -3.08 3.25
N LYS A 74 -5.30 -2.26 2.56
CA LYS A 74 -6.54 -2.67 1.89
C LYS A 74 -6.42 -2.40 0.40
N LYS A 75 -6.57 -3.44 -0.43
CA LYS A 75 -6.50 -3.32 -1.89
C LYS A 75 -7.81 -2.72 -2.42
N ARG A 76 -7.75 -1.61 -3.17
CA ARG A 76 -8.92 -1.01 -3.85
C ARG A 76 -9.03 -1.45 -5.30
N ASN A 77 -7.90 -1.45 -6.01
CA ASN A 77 -7.74 -2.00 -7.36
C ASN A 77 -6.33 -2.61 -7.48
N ASP A 78 -5.90 -3.01 -8.68
CA ASP A 78 -4.65 -3.76 -8.88
C ASP A 78 -3.39 -3.03 -8.41
N HIS A 79 -3.38 -1.71 -8.46
CA HIS A 79 -2.26 -0.88 -8.04
C HIS A 79 -2.66 0.26 -7.09
N GLU A 80 -3.83 0.18 -6.46
CA GLU A 80 -4.28 1.20 -5.51
C GLU A 80 -4.57 0.55 -4.16
N PHE A 81 -3.95 1.09 -3.12
CA PHE A 81 -4.04 0.58 -1.76
C PHE A 81 -4.42 1.70 -0.79
N ILE A 82 -5.31 1.42 0.15
CA ILE A 82 -5.42 2.21 1.38
C ILE A 82 -4.36 1.68 2.34
N ILE A 83 -3.48 2.56 2.79
CA ILE A 83 -2.47 2.26 3.79
C ILE A 83 -2.91 2.88 5.10
N PHE A 84 -2.95 2.08 6.16
CA PHE A 84 -3.04 2.55 7.52
C PHE A 84 -1.73 2.26 8.24
N LEU A 85 -1.15 3.28 8.84
CA LEU A 85 0.10 3.22 9.60
C LEU A 85 -0.19 3.58 11.05
N LYS A 86 0.23 2.71 11.96
CA LYS A 86 0.21 2.94 13.41
C LYS A 86 1.63 2.97 13.95
N VAL A 87 1.98 4.03 14.67
CA VAL A 87 3.28 4.22 15.32
C VAL A 87 3.02 4.59 16.78
N GLY A 88 3.22 3.65 17.69
CA GLY A 88 2.73 3.79 19.07
C GLY A 88 1.20 3.99 19.08
N ASP A 89 0.74 5.04 19.75
CA ASP A 89 -0.69 5.42 19.81
C ASP A 89 -1.12 6.36 18.68
N GLN A 90 -0.18 6.76 17.82
CA GLN A 90 -0.46 7.65 16.70
C GLN A 90 -0.78 6.86 15.45
N PHE A 91 -1.63 7.44 14.61
CA PHE A 91 -2.03 6.82 13.37
C PHE A 91 -2.24 7.80 12.24
N THR A 92 -2.08 7.29 11.02
CA THR A 92 -2.35 8.01 9.78
C THR A 92 -2.73 7.03 8.68
N SER A 93 -3.55 7.48 7.74
CA SER A 93 -3.90 6.72 6.56
C SER A 93 -3.77 7.56 5.29
N TRP A 94 -3.56 6.90 4.17
CA TRP A 94 -3.56 7.53 2.85
C TRP A 94 -3.86 6.50 1.76
N ILE A 95 -4.27 6.99 0.59
CA ILE A 95 -4.37 6.18 -0.63
C ILE A 95 -3.02 6.22 -1.33
N HIS A 96 -2.51 5.06 -1.72
CA HIS A 96 -1.26 4.89 -2.44
C HIS A 96 -1.50 4.26 -3.80
N GLN A 97 -1.05 4.95 -4.85
CA GLN A 97 -0.94 4.41 -6.20
C GLN A 97 0.45 3.77 -6.38
N ASP A 98 0.48 2.46 -6.56
CA ASP A 98 1.68 1.65 -6.70
C ASP A 98 2.20 1.60 -8.14
N GLY A 99 2.73 2.73 -8.61
CA GLY A 99 3.27 2.83 -9.97
C GLY A 99 4.50 1.94 -10.22
N ILE A 100 5.23 1.52 -9.18
CA ILE A 100 6.32 0.55 -9.33
C ILE A 100 5.74 -0.84 -9.59
N GLY A 101 4.69 -1.24 -8.85
CA GLY A 101 3.96 -2.47 -9.10
C GLY A 101 3.40 -2.53 -10.52
N GLU A 102 2.74 -1.45 -10.97
CA GLU A 102 2.20 -1.32 -12.32
C GLU A 102 3.31 -1.45 -13.39
N ALA A 103 4.44 -0.75 -13.19
CA ALA A 103 5.55 -0.81 -14.12
C ALA A 103 6.15 -2.23 -14.20
N LYS A 104 6.33 -2.92 -13.06
CA LYS A 104 6.83 -4.31 -13.03
C LYS A 104 5.92 -5.23 -13.84
N GLU A 105 4.61 -5.14 -13.64
CA GLU A 105 3.63 -5.95 -14.38
C GLU A 105 3.75 -5.71 -15.89
N ARG A 106 3.78 -4.44 -16.31
CA ARG A 106 3.99 -4.08 -17.72
C ARG A 106 5.28 -4.67 -18.30
N PHE A 107 6.41 -4.55 -17.59
CA PHE A 107 7.67 -5.11 -18.07
C PHE A 107 7.62 -6.64 -18.20
N LEU A 108 6.97 -7.33 -17.26
CA LEU A 108 6.76 -8.78 -17.35
C LEU A 108 5.89 -9.16 -18.55
N MET A 109 4.82 -8.42 -18.84
CA MET A 109 3.98 -8.63 -20.02
C MET A 109 4.76 -8.43 -21.33
N GLU A 110 5.74 -7.54 -21.35
CA GLU A 110 6.66 -7.33 -22.47
C GLU A 110 7.81 -8.36 -22.53
N GLY A 111 7.85 -9.33 -21.62
CA GLY A 111 8.93 -10.33 -21.53
C GLY A 111 10.27 -9.78 -21.02
N LYS A 112 10.29 -8.57 -20.45
CA LYS A 112 11.49 -7.92 -19.90
C LYS A 112 11.61 -8.24 -18.42
N THR A 113 12.55 -9.11 -18.07
CA THR A 113 12.75 -9.58 -16.68
C THR A 113 14.01 -9.01 -16.02
N ASP A 114 14.85 -8.27 -16.75
CA ASP A 114 16.14 -7.75 -16.30
C ASP A 114 16.15 -6.24 -15.99
N HIS A 115 14.99 -5.58 -16.11
CA HIS A 115 14.86 -4.14 -15.90
C HIS A 115 15.11 -3.74 -14.43
N LEU A 116 15.71 -2.56 -14.20
CA LEU A 116 16.06 -2.08 -12.86
C LEU A 116 14.86 -1.93 -11.91
N VAL A 117 13.65 -1.74 -12.45
CA VAL A 117 12.40 -1.64 -11.68
C VAL A 117 12.19 -2.81 -10.72
N PHE A 118 12.66 -4.01 -11.09
CA PHE A 118 12.50 -5.22 -10.27
C PHE A 118 13.35 -5.18 -9.00
N LYS A 119 14.32 -4.26 -8.90
CA LYS A 119 15.15 -4.06 -7.70
C LYS A 119 14.46 -3.18 -6.64
N PHE A 120 13.41 -2.46 -6.99
CA PHE A 120 12.74 -1.53 -6.08
C PHE A 120 11.55 -2.22 -5.39
N PRO A 121 11.38 -2.08 -4.06
CA PRO A 121 10.20 -2.59 -3.37
C PRO A 121 8.95 -1.81 -3.79
N CYS A 122 7.80 -2.49 -3.80
CA CYS A 122 6.50 -1.89 -4.08
C CYS A 122 5.44 -2.41 -3.12
N ILE A 123 4.34 -1.67 -2.96
CA ILE A 123 3.29 -2.04 -2.00
C ILE A 123 2.58 -3.34 -2.41
N GLY A 124 2.39 -3.57 -3.72
CA GLY A 124 1.82 -4.81 -4.23
C GLY A 124 2.65 -6.04 -3.86
N ASP A 125 3.98 -5.97 -3.94
CA ASP A 125 4.87 -7.06 -3.52
C ASP A 125 4.73 -7.34 -2.02
N LEU A 126 4.68 -6.28 -1.19
CA LEU A 126 4.49 -6.41 0.25
C LEU A 126 3.13 -7.03 0.57
N TYR A 127 2.07 -6.54 -0.08
CA TYR A 127 0.70 -7.02 0.10
C TYR A 127 0.57 -8.51 -0.21
N GLN A 128 1.13 -8.96 -1.33
CA GLN A 128 0.98 -10.34 -1.80
C GLN A 128 1.85 -11.35 -1.02
N LYS A 129 3.07 -10.95 -0.62
CA LYS A 129 4.09 -11.90 -0.12
C LYS A 129 4.42 -11.74 1.35
N HIS A 130 4.08 -10.59 1.95
CA HIS A 130 4.57 -10.19 3.26
C HIS A 130 3.47 -9.75 4.21
N CYS A 131 2.20 -9.93 3.84
CA CYS A 131 1.06 -9.66 4.69
C CYS A 131 0.24 -10.91 5.02
N SER A 132 -0.49 -10.84 6.12
CA SER A 132 -1.53 -11.81 6.52
C SER A 132 -2.85 -11.09 6.75
N ILE A 133 -3.98 -11.81 6.72
CA ILE A 133 -5.27 -11.25 7.09
C ILE A 133 -5.19 -10.68 8.52
N ALA A 134 -5.60 -9.43 8.68
CA ALA A 134 -5.62 -8.76 9.98
C ALA A 134 -6.75 -9.33 10.85
N GLN A 135 -6.48 -9.49 12.15
CA GLN A 135 -7.47 -9.98 13.10
C GLN A 135 -8.42 -8.86 13.53
N ALA A 136 -9.67 -9.21 13.85
CA ALA A 136 -10.73 -8.22 14.13
C ALA A 136 -10.40 -7.31 15.34
N ASP A 137 -9.68 -7.82 16.33
CA ASP A 137 -9.22 -7.09 17.51
C ASP A 137 -8.14 -6.04 17.18
N GLU A 138 -7.26 -6.34 16.22
CA GLU A 138 -6.27 -5.40 15.70
C GLU A 138 -6.93 -4.21 14.98
N MET A 139 -8.12 -4.44 14.42
CA MET A 139 -8.88 -3.45 13.64
C MET A 139 -9.86 -2.61 14.45
N LYS A 140 -10.09 -2.92 15.74
CA LYS A 140 -10.99 -2.13 16.60
C LYS A 140 -10.56 -0.67 16.73
N THR A 141 -9.27 -0.39 16.56
CA THR A 141 -8.72 0.98 16.57
C THR A 141 -8.94 1.73 15.24
N LEU A 142 -9.21 1.04 14.13
CA LEU A 142 -9.41 1.63 12.80
C LEU A 142 -10.80 2.24 12.62
N ASN A 143 -11.83 1.51 13.06
CA ASN A 143 -13.23 1.86 12.78
C ASN A 143 -13.78 3.05 13.61
N GLY A 144 -12.97 3.64 14.49
CA GLY A 144 -13.40 4.74 15.35
C GLY A 144 -13.38 6.14 14.69
N LYS A 145 -12.92 6.28 13.45
CA LYS A 145 -12.79 7.59 12.78
C LYS A 145 -13.39 7.72 11.37
N ASP A 146 -14.06 6.70 10.84
CA ASP A 146 -14.82 6.82 9.58
C ASP A 146 -16.21 7.45 9.78
N SER A 147 -16.37 8.33 10.77
CA SER A 147 -17.60 9.08 11.01
C SER A 147 -17.25 10.48 11.51
N ALA A 148 -16.85 11.35 10.59
CA ALA A 148 -16.89 12.80 10.74
C ALA A 148 -16.95 13.45 9.35
#